data_AF-A0A6I6MKZ9-F1
#
_entry.id   AF-A0A6I6MKZ9-F1
#
_cell.length_a   1.000
_cell.length_b   1.000
_cell.length_c   1.000
_cell.angle_alpha   90.00
_cell.angle_beta   90.00
_cell.angle_gamma   90.00
#
_symmetry.space_group_name_H-M   'P 1'
#
loop_
_entity.id
_entity.type
_entity.pdbx_description
1 polymer ?
#
loop_
_entity_poly.entity_id
_entity_poly.type
_entity_poly.pdbx_seq_one_letter_code
_entity_poly.pdbx_strand_id
1 'polypeptide(L)'
;MIRLPHLSPTAKGQLWGLLVGGSTAFYMTSKLDLSLGLFAIGSAAAWAAGEAWFGKRLTFASDAKALTLAVASGLAFPWIGFAFAALMQMMRN
;
A
#
# COMPACT_ATOMS: atom_id res chain seq x y z
N MET A 1 -13.31 -6.92 -27.67
CA MET A 1 -13.10 -5.61 -27.00
C MET A 1 -13.17 -5.82 -25.50
N ILE A 2 -12.04 -5.75 -24.79
CA ILE A 2 -12.02 -5.83 -23.32
C ILE A 2 -12.53 -4.49 -22.79
N ARG A 3 -13.69 -4.47 -22.12
CA ARG A 3 -14.15 -3.29 -21.36
C ARG A 3 -13.33 -3.21 -20.09
N LEU A 4 -12.51 -2.17 -19.96
CA LEU A 4 -11.81 -1.90 -18.70
C LEU A 4 -12.85 -1.57 -17.61
N PRO A 5 -12.71 -2.14 -16.41
CA PRO A 5 -13.59 -1.80 -15.30
C PRO A 5 -13.45 -0.31 -14.98
N HIS A 6 -14.59 0.38 -14.83
CA HIS A 6 -14.59 1.80 -14.53
C HIS A 6 -14.17 2.00 -13.06
N LEU A 7 -12.90 2.35 -12.85
CA LEU A 7 -12.36 2.59 -11.50
C LEU A 7 -12.95 3.87 -10.90
N SER A 8 -13.41 3.80 -9.65
CA SER A 8 -13.84 4.96 -8.89
C SER A 8 -12.67 5.95 -8.68
N PRO A 9 -12.95 7.25 -8.46
CA PRO A 9 -11.91 8.22 -8.12
C PRO A 9 -11.06 7.79 -6.91
N THR A 10 -11.67 7.17 -5.91
CA THR A 10 -10.98 6.64 -4.72
C THR A 10 -10.03 5.50 -5.08
N ALA A 11 -10.45 4.55 -5.92
CA ALA A 11 -9.58 3.46 -6.38
C ALA A 11 -8.38 3.99 -7.17
N LYS A 12 -8.58 5.03 -8.01
CA LYS A 12 -7.48 5.70 -8.72
C LYS A 12 -6.51 6.38 -7.75
N GLY A 13 -7.02 7.06 -6.73
CA GLY A 13 -6.19 7.70 -5.69
C GLY A 13 -5.35 6.69 -4.91
N GLN A 14 -5.95 5.58 -4.49
CA GLN A 14 -5.23 4.51 -3.79
C GLN A 14 -4.18 3.85 -4.67
N LEU A 15 -4.49 3.61 -5.95
CA LEU A 15 -3.55 3.03 -6.90
C LEU A 15 -2.36 3.96 -7.14
N TRP A 16 -2.59 5.27 -7.24
CA TRP A 16 -1.51 6.26 -7.30
C TRP A 16 -0.66 6.25 -6.03
N GLY A 17 -1.29 6.23 -4.84
CA GLY A 17 -0.60 6.12 -3.56
C GLY A 17 0.27 4.87 -3.48
N LEU A 18 -0.26 3.72 -3.90
CA LEU A 18 0.47 2.44 -3.95
C LEU A 18 1.65 2.49 -4.92
N LEU A 19 1.52 3.16 -6.07
CA LEU A 19 2.62 3.31 -7.01
C LEU A 19 3.75 4.18 -6.42
N VAL A 20 3.41 5.33 -5.84
CA VAL A 20 4.41 6.24 -5.27
C VAL A 20 5.04 5.67 -4.01
N GLY A 21 4.22 5.23 -3.05
CA GLY A 21 4.68 4.59 -1.81
C GLY A 21 5.43 3.29 -2.10
N GLY A 22 4.94 2.50 -3.06
CA GLY A 22 5.54 1.24 -3.47
C GLY A 22 6.91 1.44 -4.08
N SER A 23 7.05 2.37 -5.04
CA SER A 23 8.32 2.66 -5.69
C SER A 23 9.36 3.21 -4.72
N THR A 24 8.96 4.10 -3.81
CA THR A 24 9.86 4.68 -2.81
C THR A 24 10.29 3.66 -1.75
N ALA A 25 9.35 2.89 -1.18
CA ALA A 25 9.66 1.85 -0.21
C ALA A 25 10.46 0.70 -0.83
N PHE A 26 10.15 0.31 -2.08
CA PHE A 26 10.92 -0.69 -2.82
C PHE A 26 12.37 -0.23 -3.07
N TYR A 27 12.55 1.03 -3.49
CA TYR A 27 13.88 1.61 -3.66
C TYR A 27 14.68 1.57 -2.36
N MET A 28 14.09 1.96 -1.22
CA MET A 28 14.74 1.90 0.09
C MET A 28 15.06 0.47 0.53
N THR A 29 14.12 -0.46 0.34
CA THR A 29 14.32 -1.89 0.64
C THR A 29 15.50 -2.44 -0.14
N SER A 30 15.60 -2.09 -1.44
CA SER A 30 16.69 -2.52 -2.31
C SER A 30 18.02 -1.86 -1.95
N LYS A 31 18.02 -0.58 -1.56
CA LYS A 31 19.24 0.15 -1.18
C LYS A 31 19.83 -0.30 0.16
N LEU A 32 19.02 -0.87 1.04
CA LEU A 32 19.43 -1.37 2.35
C LEU A 32 19.64 -2.90 2.35
N ASP A 33 19.65 -3.52 1.17
CA ASP A 33 19.81 -4.98 1.00
C ASP A 33 18.85 -5.80 1.89
N LEU A 34 17.63 -5.28 2.07
CA LEU A 34 16.57 -5.97 2.81
C LEU A 34 15.91 -7.05 1.96
N SER A 35 15.29 -8.04 2.60
CA SER A 35 14.56 -9.09 1.89
C SER A 35 13.33 -8.53 1.17
N LEU A 36 13.38 -8.51 -0.17
CA LEU A 36 12.24 -8.16 -1.02
C LEU A 36 11.04 -9.08 -0.80
N GLY A 37 11.27 -10.34 -0.43
CA GLY A 37 10.21 -11.29 -0.10
C GLY A 37 9.43 -10.86 1.16
N LEU A 38 10.14 -10.49 2.22
CA LEU A 38 9.50 -10.00 3.45
C LEU A 38 8.81 -8.65 3.21
N PHE A 39 9.42 -7.77 2.42
CA PHE A 39 8.80 -6.50 2.00
C PHE A 39 7.46 -6.75 1.29
N ALA A 40 7.44 -7.67 0.31
CA ALA A 40 6.23 -7.98 -0.45
C ALA A 40 5.14 -8.58 0.45
N ILE A 41 5.50 -9.52 1.33
CA ILE A 41 4.57 -10.14 2.28
C ILE A 41 3.99 -9.10 3.24
N GLY A 42 4.85 -8.27 3.85
CA GLY A 42 4.41 -7.25 4.79
C GLY A 42 3.53 -6.17 4.12
N SER A 43 3.89 -5.74 2.91
CA SER A 43 3.09 -4.78 2.14
C SER A 43 1.72 -5.36 1.77
N ALA A 44 1.67 -6.61 1.29
CA ALA A 44 0.45 -7.29 0.93
C ALA A 44 -0.46 -7.54 2.14
N ALA A 45 0.11 -7.95 3.28
CA ALA A 45 -0.62 -8.14 4.52
C ALA A 45 -1.21 -6.81 5.03
N ALA A 46 -0.43 -5.72 5.00
CA ALA A 46 -0.88 -4.40 5.39
C ALA A 46 -2.01 -3.89 4.48
N TRP A 47 -1.88 -4.07 3.17
CA TRP A 47 -2.92 -3.72 2.22
C TRP A 47 -4.20 -4.52 2.44
N ALA A 48 -4.11 -5.86 2.58
CA ALA A 48 -5.27 -6.72 2.82
C ALA A 48 -5.99 -6.38 4.14
N ALA A 49 -5.22 -6.11 5.22
CA ALA A 49 -5.78 -5.65 6.49
C ALA A 49 -6.45 -4.27 6.35
N GLY A 50 -5.82 -3.38 5.58
CA GLY A 50 -6.37 -2.08 5.21
C GLY A 50 -7.69 -2.21 4.48
N GLU A 51 -7.77 -3.03 3.43
CA GLU A 51 -9.01 -3.31 2.68
C GLU A 51 -10.10 -3.90 3.60
N ALA A 52 -9.77 -4.84 4.48
CA ALA A 52 -10.73 -5.42 5.42
C ALA A 52 -11.33 -4.39 6.38
N TRP A 53 -10.55 -3.38 6.78
CA TRP A 53 -10.97 -2.32 7.70
C TRP A 53 -11.67 -1.16 7.00
N PHE A 54 -11.04 -0.64 5.93
CA PHE A 54 -11.48 0.55 5.19
C PHE A 54 -12.55 0.23 4.15
N GLY A 55 -12.49 -0.94 3.49
CA GLY A 55 -13.45 -1.35 2.47
C GLY A 55 -14.89 -1.44 2.99
N LYS A 56 -15.07 -1.74 4.29
CA LYS A 56 -16.39 -1.72 4.96
C LYS A 56 -16.86 -0.32 5.34
N ARG A 57 -15.97 0.68 5.39
CA ARG A 57 -16.22 2.04 5.91
C ARG A 57 -16.18 3.14 4.85
N LEU A 58 -15.63 2.88 3.68
CA LEU A 58 -15.46 3.84 2.58
C LEU A 58 -16.54 3.74 1.49
N THR A 59 -17.63 3.00 1.72
CA THR A 59 -18.60 2.61 0.69
C THR A 59 -19.36 3.73 0.00
N PHE A 60 -19.34 4.99 0.47
CA PHE A 60 -20.22 6.04 -0.11
C PHE A 60 -19.68 7.48 -0.14
N ALA A 61 -18.45 7.74 0.26
CA ALA A 61 -17.99 9.12 0.35
C ALA A 61 -17.38 9.59 -1.00
N SER A 62 -18.19 10.28 -1.80
CA SER A 62 -17.75 11.16 -2.90
C SER A 62 -17.02 12.42 -2.39
N ASP A 63 -16.38 12.32 -1.22
CA ASP A 63 -15.78 13.44 -0.51
C ASP A 63 -14.27 13.44 -0.71
N ALA A 64 -13.69 14.63 -0.82
CA ALA A 64 -12.23 14.83 -0.84
C ALA A 64 -11.52 14.07 0.31
N LYS A 65 -12.18 13.88 1.45
CA LYS A 65 -11.68 13.07 2.57
C LYS A 65 -11.44 11.61 2.20
N ALA A 66 -12.35 10.97 1.47
CA ALA A 66 -12.20 9.58 1.04
C ALA A 66 -11.08 9.43 0.03
N LEU A 67 -10.92 10.40 -0.87
CA LEU A 67 -9.81 10.44 -1.82
C LEU A 67 -8.45 10.60 -1.09
N THR A 68 -8.37 11.52 -0.13
CA THR A 68 -7.14 11.70 0.67
C THR A 68 -6.80 10.45 1.47
N LEU A 69 -7.78 9.80 2.10
CA LEU A 69 -7.57 8.54 2.83
C LEU A 69 -7.15 7.41 1.89
N ALA A 70 -7.73 7.33 0.70
CA ALA A 70 -7.36 6.35 -0.32
C ALA A 70 -5.89 6.54 -0.74
N VAL A 71 -5.47 7.77 -1.05
CA VAL A 71 -4.08 8.09 -1.40
C VAL A 71 -3.14 7.80 -0.22
N ALA A 72 -3.48 8.26 0.98
CA ALA A 72 -2.63 8.11 2.16
C ALA A 72 -2.45 6.64 2.57
N SER A 73 -3.52 5.85 2.52
CA SER A 73 -3.45 4.41 2.79
C SER A 73 -2.62 3.67 1.74
N GLY A 74 -2.84 3.96 0.45
CA GLY A 74 -2.03 3.40 -0.63
C GLY A 74 -0.54 3.73 -0.48
N LEU A 75 -0.21 4.95 -0.05
CA LEU A 75 1.17 5.36 0.20
C LEU A 75 1.78 4.66 1.42
N ALA A 76 0.99 4.44 2.48
CA ALA A 76 1.48 3.89 3.74
C ALA A 76 1.73 2.36 3.70
N PHE A 77 0.92 1.57 2.99
CA PHE A 77 1.03 0.10 3.03
C PHE A 77 2.42 -0.44 2.64
N PRO A 78 3.08 0.08 1.58
CA PRO A 78 4.42 -0.37 1.22
C PRO A 78 5.47 -0.05 2.28
N TRP A 79 5.33 1.06 3.00
CA TRP A 79 6.23 1.41 4.11
C TRP A 79 6.09 0.46 5.30
N ILE A 80 4.90 -0.13 5.51
CA ILE A 80 4.72 -1.19 6.51
C ILE A 80 5.51 -2.44 6.10
N GLY A 81 5.49 -2.80 4.81
CA GLY A 81 6.33 -3.89 4.31
C GLY A 81 7.82 -3.63 4.48
N PHE A 82 8.27 -2.40 4.20
CA PHE A 82 9.65 -1.99 4.45
C PHE A 82 10.02 -2.13 5.92
N ALA A 83 9.20 -1.60 6.82
CA ALA A 83 9.42 -1.68 8.27
C ALA A 83 9.45 -3.13 8.77
N PHE A 84 8.59 -3.98 8.22
CA PHE A 84 8.56 -5.41 8.54
C PHE A 84 9.84 -6.12 8.09
N ALA A 85 10.30 -5.86 6.86
CA ALA A 85 11.56 -6.42 6.36
C ALA A 85 12.77 -5.96 7.19
N ALA A 86 12.81 -4.67 7.56
CA ALA A 86 13.84 -4.11 8.41
C ALA A 86 13.84 -4.75 9.80
N LEU A 87 12.66 -4.86 10.44
CA LEU A 87 12.52 -5.48 11.76
C LEU A 87 12.99 -6.95 11.75
N MET A 88 12.59 -7.71 10.74
CA MET A 88 13.00 -9.11 10.60
C MET A 88 14.52 -9.26 10.40
N GLN A 89 15.16 -8.34 9.67
CA GLN A 89 16.61 -8.34 9.56
C GLN A 89 17.28 -7.98 10.90
N MET A 90 16.74 -7.02 11.64
CA MET A 90 17.25 -6.66 12.97
C MET A 90 17.14 -7.82 13.97
N MET A 91 16.08 -8.64 13.91
CA MET A 91 15.94 -9.81 14.78
C MET A 91 16.84 -10.99 14.37
N ARG A 92 17.34 -10.99 13.13
CA ARG A 92 18.24 -12.04 12.63
C ARG A 92 19.70 -11.79 13.02
N ASN A 93 20.06 -10.53 13.22
CA ASN A 93 21.41 -10.08 13.62
C ASN A 93 21.53 -10.02 15.15
#